data_AF-A0A9W5YQU1-F1
#
_entry.id   AF-A0A9W5YQU1-F1
#
_cell.length_a   1.000
_cell.length_b   1.000
_cell.length_c   1.000
_cell.angle_alpha   90.00
_cell.angle_beta   90.00
_cell.angle_gamma   90.00
#
_symmetry.space_group_name_H-M   'P 1'
#
loop_
_entity.id
_entity.type
_entity.pdbx_description
1 polymer ?
#
loop_
_entity_poly.entity_id
_entity_poly.type
_entity_poly.pdbx_seq_one_letter_code
_entity_poly.pdbx_strand_id
1 'polypeptide(L)'
;MEPNALYIALFIRDDPPKPNDYHWALYHHRLDSGTKYHITNEGNGWMAAHGPESGTGILKAFLLVGLIQIATIPSTQSAQETLDRVFRNYDENLNDNESRTCRTWLLDVLRDLQEQSGVLNGVDIKLLEKEAMDWSNQYAFEACRNVQPRPVGKSMYMAEKQIVDPQSATLTNIEVLAYLTANPPRRPPNPPPNSRNWVPSPDLRDHNTVVKEIHNYVTRLSPHLLNYPKYTHLSPAQIQAQSQSTTSTTIPPSQINAPTPLDHALRELVTRLQPYGLTKGEVLMIVNLGVGLHEPATEGGEEGEDAGEGGEEEDENAEQQVHNGGEETNGMMEVDGAEEGGQGGDVEIPEEDYGALALLDTVIEEREERLSNEDVTNILAIIRETLGSRKGEPMDEEG
;
A
#
# COMPACT_ATOMS: atom_id res chain seq x y z
N MET A 1 -5.82 -25.41 14.76
CA MET A 1 -6.87 -24.40 14.56
C MET A 1 -6.33 -23.08 15.10
N GLU A 2 -6.73 -21.97 14.48
CA GLU A 2 -6.24 -20.64 14.82
C GLU A 2 -7.03 -20.06 16.00
N PRO A 3 -6.38 -19.41 16.98
CA PRO A 3 -7.08 -18.77 18.08
C PRO A 3 -8.06 -17.69 17.60
N ASN A 4 -9.22 -17.61 18.26
CA ASN A 4 -10.33 -16.70 17.93
C ASN A 4 -10.91 -16.84 16.51
N ALA A 5 -10.66 -17.97 15.85
CA ALA A 5 -11.19 -18.20 14.52
C ALA A 5 -12.63 -18.74 14.54
N LEU A 6 -13.43 -18.26 13.59
CA LEU A 6 -14.77 -18.77 13.32
C LEU A 6 -14.71 -19.76 12.15
N TYR A 7 -15.31 -20.92 12.36
CA TYR A 7 -15.36 -22.02 11.40
C TYR A 7 -16.80 -22.39 11.04
N ILE A 8 -17.01 -22.77 9.78
CA ILE A 8 -18.14 -23.62 9.39
C ILE A 8 -17.73 -25.07 9.61
N ALA A 9 -18.55 -25.83 10.33
CA ALA A 9 -18.39 -27.25 10.56
C ALA A 9 -19.50 -28.02 9.84
N LEU A 10 -19.12 -28.99 9.01
CA LEU A 10 -20.04 -29.77 8.18
C LEU A 10 -19.99 -31.24 8.55
N PHE A 11 -21.16 -31.86 8.70
CA PHE A 11 -21.29 -33.27 9.05
C PHE A 11 -22.16 -33.99 8.01
N ILE A 12 -21.78 -35.20 7.64
CA ILE A 12 -22.64 -36.04 6.78
C ILE A 12 -23.90 -36.44 7.54
N ARG A 13 -24.99 -36.66 6.79
CA ARG A 13 -26.29 -37.09 7.34
C ARG A 13 -26.64 -38.54 7.02
N ASP A 14 -26.07 -39.07 5.94
CA ASP A 14 -26.35 -40.39 5.40
C ASP A 14 -25.06 -41.18 5.17
N ASP A 15 -25.18 -42.51 5.17
CA ASP A 15 -24.17 -43.46 4.71
C ASP A 15 -24.82 -44.37 3.64
N PRO A 16 -24.45 -44.26 2.34
CA PRO A 16 -23.41 -43.38 1.81
C PRO A 16 -23.82 -41.90 1.79
N PRO A 17 -22.86 -40.96 1.87
CA PRO A 17 -23.15 -39.53 1.88
C PRO A 17 -23.73 -39.05 0.53
N LYS A 18 -24.72 -38.17 0.60
CA LYS A 18 -25.30 -37.49 -0.57
C LYS A 18 -24.61 -36.15 -0.81
N PRO A 19 -24.31 -35.78 -2.06
CA PRO A 19 -23.74 -34.47 -2.38
C PRO A 19 -24.62 -33.33 -1.84
N ASN A 20 -23.98 -32.30 -1.27
CA ASN A 20 -24.62 -31.08 -0.75
C ASN A 20 -25.64 -31.28 0.39
N ASP A 21 -25.75 -32.48 0.98
CA ASP A 21 -26.64 -32.78 2.11
C ASP A 21 -25.84 -32.96 3.40
N TYR A 22 -25.71 -31.85 4.12
CA TYR A 22 -24.91 -31.78 5.34
C TYR A 22 -25.71 -31.22 6.49
N HIS A 23 -25.33 -31.61 7.71
CA HIS A 23 -25.63 -30.85 8.90
C HIS A 23 -24.63 -29.70 9.03
N TRP A 24 -25.14 -28.50 9.29
CA TRP A 24 -24.36 -27.27 9.33
C TRP A 24 -24.26 -26.77 10.77
N ALA A 25 -23.05 -26.38 11.17
CA ALA A 25 -22.79 -25.77 12.46
C ALA A 25 -21.72 -24.68 12.30
N LEU A 26 -21.74 -23.71 13.22
CA LEU A 26 -20.62 -22.79 13.44
C LEU A 26 -19.80 -23.30 14.62
N TYR A 27 -18.48 -23.14 14.54
CA TYR A 27 -17.58 -23.40 15.66
C TYR A 27 -16.69 -22.18 15.84
N HIS A 28 -16.85 -21.49 16.97
CA HIS A 28 -15.98 -20.40 17.36
C HIS A 28 -14.89 -20.92 18.29
N HIS A 29 -13.67 -21.01 17.78
CA HIS A 29 -12.51 -21.46 18.52
C HIS A 29 -11.88 -20.30 19.29
N ARG A 30 -11.56 -20.49 20.57
CA ARG A 30 -10.87 -19.49 21.39
C ARG A 30 -9.39 -19.84 21.51
N LEU A 31 -9.01 -20.69 22.47
CA LEU A 31 -7.62 -21.08 22.70
C LEU A 31 -7.43 -22.59 22.50
N ASP A 32 -7.91 -23.39 23.44
CA ASP A 32 -7.86 -24.85 23.44
C ASP A 32 -9.26 -25.48 23.32
N SER A 33 -10.27 -24.62 23.29
CA SER A 33 -11.69 -24.94 23.33
C SER A 33 -12.47 -23.90 22.53
N GLY A 34 -13.76 -24.13 22.37
CA GLY A 34 -14.65 -23.24 21.66
C GLY A 34 -16.10 -23.51 22.00
N THR A 35 -16.99 -22.85 21.27
CA THR A 35 -18.42 -23.10 21.35
C THR A 35 -18.90 -23.53 19.97
N LYS A 36 -19.61 -24.65 19.90
CA LYS A 36 -20.32 -25.12 18.71
C LYS A 36 -21.74 -24.57 18.76
N TYR A 37 -22.16 -23.91 17.70
CA TYR A 37 -23.49 -23.35 17.52
C TYR A 37 -24.16 -24.06 16.35
N HIS A 38 -25.27 -24.75 16.63
CA HIS A 38 -26.12 -25.31 15.60
C HIS A 38 -27.55 -25.46 16.12
N ILE A 39 -28.45 -25.77 15.20
CA ILE A 39 -29.82 -26.18 15.50
C ILE A 39 -30.03 -27.61 15.03
N THR A 40 -30.79 -28.40 15.77
CA THR A 40 -31.16 -29.78 15.41
C THR A 40 -32.66 -29.89 15.24
N ASN A 41 -33.09 -30.84 14.41
CA ASN A 41 -34.51 -31.16 14.26
C ASN A 41 -34.75 -32.51 14.93
N GLU A 42 -35.10 -32.47 16.21
CA GLU A 42 -35.42 -33.63 17.02
C GLU A 42 -36.87 -33.51 17.52
N GLY A 43 -37.76 -34.39 17.05
CA GLY A 43 -39.16 -34.40 17.47
C GLY A 43 -40.06 -33.40 16.71
N ASN A 44 -40.70 -32.48 17.45
CA ASN A 44 -41.77 -31.61 16.95
C ASN A 44 -41.28 -30.25 16.39
N GLY A 45 -39.99 -30.08 16.11
CA GLY A 45 -39.46 -28.85 15.55
C GLY A 45 -37.94 -28.68 15.69
N TRP A 46 -37.44 -27.52 15.26
CA TRP A 46 -36.06 -27.10 15.42
C TRP A 46 -35.77 -26.61 16.84
N MET A 47 -34.62 -27.00 17.37
CA MET A 47 -34.12 -26.59 18.68
C MET A 47 -32.66 -26.14 18.59
N ALA A 48 -32.28 -25.12 19.37
CA ALA A 48 -30.89 -24.70 19.51
C ALA A 48 -30.11 -25.71 20.39
N ALA A 49 -28.98 -26.19 19.88
CA ALA A 49 -28.11 -27.16 20.56
C ALA A 49 -26.69 -26.62 20.72
N HIS A 50 -26.59 -25.38 21.21
CA HIS A 50 -25.31 -24.70 21.38
C HIS A 50 -24.57 -25.25 22.61
N GLY A 51 -23.26 -25.49 22.49
CA GLY A 51 -22.51 -26.08 23.58
C GLY A 51 -20.99 -25.90 23.49
N PRO A 52 -20.29 -25.97 24.62
CA PRO A 52 -18.84 -25.96 24.65
C PRO A 52 -18.28 -27.23 23.99
N GLU A 53 -17.19 -27.08 23.25
CA GLU A 53 -16.43 -28.18 22.66
C GLU A 53 -14.94 -27.96 22.93
N SER A 54 -14.21 -29.03 23.22
CA SER A 54 -12.74 -28.95 23.24
C SER A 54 -12.22 -28.86 21.80
N GLY A 55 -11.09 -28.20 21.59
CA GLY A 55 -10.49 -28.06 20.26
C GLY A 55 -10.13 -29.41 19.64
N THR A 56 -9.68 -30.37 20.45
CA THR A 56 -9.48 -31.76 20.00
C THR A 56 -10.78 -32.54 19.87
N GLY A 57 -11.81 -32.18 20.64
CA GLY A 57 -13.11 -32.86 20.67
C GLY A 57 -13.90 -32.63 19.41
N ILE A 58 -13.98 -31.37 18.94
CA ILE A 58 -14.69 -31.05 17.70
C ILE A 58 -14.10 -31.82 16.51
N LEU A 59 -12.78 -31.92 16.40
CA LEU A 59 -12.10 -32.67 15.33
C LEU A 59 -12.33 -34.18 15.40
N LYS A 60 -12.79 -34.71 16.54
CA LYS A 60 -13.14 -36.12 16.73
C LYS A 60 -14.64 -36.37 16.67
N ALA A 61 -15.44 -35.33 16.39
CA ALA A 61 -16.88 -35.45 16.38
C ALA A 61 -17.34 -36.46 15.32
N PHE A 62 -18.32 -37.29 15.71
CA PHE A 62 -18.91 -38.30 14.84
C PHE A 62 -19.51 -37.63 13.60
N LEU A 63 -19.31 -38.23 12.42
CA LEU A 63 -19.75 -37.74 11.11
C LEU A 63 -19.17 -36.40 10.64
N LEU A 64 -18.25 -35.77 11.37
CA LEU A 64 -17.60 -34.54 10.92
C LEU A 64 -16.85 -34.78 9.61
N VAL A 65 -17.17 -33.96 8.60
CA VAL A 65 -16.42 -33.87 7.34
C VAL A 65 -15.17 -33.04 7.56
N GLY A 66 -15.31 -31.85 8.13
CA GLY A 66 -14.19 -30.98 8.44
C GLY A 66 -14.63 -29.59 8.88
N LEU A 67 -13.65 -28.71 9.08
CA LEU A 67 -13.83 -27.33 9.51
C LEU A 67 -13.26 -26.37 8.46
N ILE A 68 -14.02 -25.36 8.05
CA ILE A 68 -13.57 -24.32 7.12
C ILE A 68 -13.53 -22.99 7.87
N GLN A 69 -12.35 -22.40 8.00
CA GLN A 69 -12.19 -21.09 8.63
C GLN A 69 -12.77 -20.00 7.72
N ILE A 70 -13.65 -19.17 8.27
CA ILE A 70 -14.34 -18.11 7.49
C ILE A 70 -14.02 -16.71 8.01
N ALA A 71 -13.62 -16.57 9.27
CA ALA A 71 -13.25 -15.28 9.85
C ALA A 71 -12.32 -15.44 11.06
N THR A 72 -11.70 -14.33 11.45
CA THR A 72 -11.04 -14.17 12.75
C THR A 72 -11.82 -13.14 13.56
N ILE A 73 -12.23 -13.50 14.77
CA ILE A 73 -13.03 -12.66 15.65
C ILE A 73 -12.08 -11.88 16.56
N PRO A 74 -12.26 -10.55 16.71
CA PRO A 74 -11.49 -9.79 17.69
C PRO A 74 -11.64 -10.39 19.10
N SER A 75 -10.54 -10.42 19.85
CA SER A 75 -10.52 -10.92 21.23
C SER A 75 -11.15 -9.96 22.25
N THR A 76 -11.70 -8.83 21.79
CA THR A 76 -12.35 -7.84 22.66
C THR A 76 -13.67 -8.39 23.19
N GLN A 77 -13.98 -8.09 24.44
CA GLN A 77 -15.22 -8.57 25.09
C GLN A 77 -16.47 -8.19 24.29
N SER A 78 -16.54 -6.95 23.80
CA SER A 78 -17.66 -6.47 22.98
C SER A 78 -17.86 -7.28 21.69
N ALA A 79 -16.78 -7.68 21.01
CA ALA A 79 -16.89 -8.52 19.80
C ALA A 79 -17.38 -9.93 20.13
N GLN A 80 -16.91 -10.50 21.24
CA GLN A 80 -17.31 -11.82 21.71
C GLN A 80 -18.80 -11.84 22.13
N GLU A 81 -19.26 -10.82 22.86
CA GLU A 81 -20.66 -10.66 23.27
C GLU A 81 -21.59 -10.43 22.06
N THR A 82 -21.15 -9.61 21.10
CA THR A 82 -21.91 -9.38 19.86
C THR A 82 -22.07 -10.67 19.06
N LEU A 83 -21.00 -11.45 18.92
CA LEU A 83 -21.04 -12.74 18.23
C LEU A 83 -22.01 -13.73 18.89
N ASP A 84 -21.93 -13.91 20.22
CA ASP A 84 -22.82 -14.84 20.92
C ASP A 84 -24.29 -14.40 20.82
N ARG A 85 -24.55 -13.09 20.93
CA ARG A 85 -25.89 -12.51 20.75
C ARG A 85 -26.44 -12.78 19.35
N VAL A 86 -25.64 -12.57 18.30
CA VAL A 86 -26.06 -12.80 16.90
C VAL A 86 -26.34 -14.28 16.67
N PHE A 87 -25.52 -15.19 17.19
CA PHE A 87 -25.69 -16.62 16.98
C PHE A 87 -26.96 -17.17 17.63
N ARG A 88 -27.39 -16.56 18.73
CA ARG A 88 -28.60 -16.91 19.50
C ARG A 88 -29.84 -16.13 19.09
N ASN A 89 -29.73 -15.24 18.09
CA ASN A 89 -30.79 -14.31 17.70
C ASN A 89 -32.11 -14.99 17.30
N TYR A 90 -32.04 -16.26 16.90
CA TYR A 90 -33.18 -17.03 16.42
C TYR A 90 -33.69 -18.08 17.42
N ASP A 91 -33.07 -18.23 18.59
CA ASP A 91 -33.32 -19.36 19.51
C ASP A 91 -34.80 -19.49 19.92
N GLU A 92 -35.49 -18.36 20.11
CA GLU A 92 -36.89 -18.32 20.57
C GLU A 92 -37.92 -18.50 19.44
N ASN A 93 -37.48 -18.37 18.19
CA ASN A 93 -38.31 -18.22 17.00
C ASN A 93 -37.80 -19.08 15.82
N LEU A 94 -37.08 -20.16 16.13
CA LEU A 94 -36.59 -21.13 15.12
C LEU A 94 -37.71 -21.71 14.27
N ASN A 95 -38.90 -21.90 14.85
CA ASN A 95 -40.02 -22.60 14.23
C ASN A 95 -41.03 -21.68 13.53
N ASP A 96 -40.83 -20.37 13.54
CA ASP A 96 -41.73 -19.40 12.90
C ASP A 96 -41.61 -19.40 11.36
N ASN A 97 -40.55 -20.00 10.82
CA ASN A 97 -40.30 -20.11 9.39
C ASN A 97 -40.28 -21.58 8.95
N GLU A 98 -41.27 -21.99 8.16
CA GLU A 98 -41.38 -23.37 7.64
C GLU A 98 -40.19 -23.80 6.75
N SER A 99 -39.44 -22.85 6.18
CA SER A 99 -38.24 -23.11 5.37
C SER A 99 -36.94 -23.18 6.18
N ARG A 100 -37.02 -23.08 7.52
CA ARG A 100 -35.87 -23.16 8.41
C ARG A 100 -35.21 -24.54 8.31
N THR A 101 -33.89 -24.52 8.15
CA THR A 101 -32.99 -25.67 8.26
C THR A 101 -31.71 -25.23 8.96
N CYS A 102 -30.88 -26.16 9.45
CA CYS A 102 -29.56 -25.79 9.98
C CYS A 102 -28.70 -24.97 8.99
N ARG A 103 -28.87 -25.24 7.68
CA ARG A 103 -28.21 -24.50 6.60
C ARG A 103 -28.75 -23.08 6.51
N THR A 104 -30.06 -22.91 6.30
CA THR A 104 -30.66 -21.58 6.13
C THR A 104 -30.54 -20.73 7.39
N TRP A 105 -30.62 -21.33 8.58
CA TRP A 105 -30.27 -20.69 9.86
C TRP A 105 -28.84 -20.16 9.87
N LEU A 106 -27.85 -20.99 9.53
CA LEU A 106 -26.45 -20.58 9.56
C LEU A 106 -26.22 -19.40 8.61
N LEU A 107 -26.79 -19.42 7.40
CA LEU A 107 -26.63 -18.34 6.43
C LEU A 107 -27.31 -17.03 6.88
N ASP A 108 -28.47 -17.10 7.54
CA ASP A 108 -29.10 -15.94 8.17
C ASP A 108 -28.20 -15.37 9.27
N VAL A 109 -27.67 -16.22 10.15
CA VAL A 109 -26.74 -15.83 11.20
C VAL A 109 -25.47 -15.18 10.64
N LEU A 110 -24.92 -15.69 9.53
CA LEU A 110 -23.75 -15.08 8.88
C LEU A 110 -24.07 -13.71 8.27
N ARG A 111 -25.28 -13.50 7.72
CA ARG A 111 -25.73 -12.18 7.25
C ARG A 111 -25.87 -11.20 8.41
N ASP A 112 -26.53 -11.60 9.50
CA ASP A 112 -26.69 -10.77 10.69
C ASP A 112 -25.32 -10.41 11.29
N LEU A 113 -24.36 -11.35 11.26
CA LEU A 113 -23.00 -11.11 11.73
C LEU A 113 -22.28 -10.07 10.87
N GLN A 114 -22.43 -10.16 9.54
CA GLN A 114 -21.91 -9.19 8.57
C GLN A 114 -22.48 -7.79 8.84
N GLU A 115 -23.79 -7.68 9.00
CA GLU A 115 -24.47 -6.40 9.21
C GLU A 115 -24.15 -5.77 10.58
N GLN A 116 -24.14 -6.56 11.66
CA GLN A 116 -24.04 -6.03 13.03
C GLN A 116 -22.61 -5.83 13.53
N SER A 117 -21.63 -6.58 12.98
CA SER A 117 -20.25 -6.57 13.50
C SER A 117 -19.19 -6.25 12.46
N GLY A 118 -19.56 -6.21 11.16
CA GLY A 118 -18.63 -6.07 10.05
C GLY A 118 -17.73 -7.29 9.82
N VAL A 119 -17.88 -8.35 10.61
CA VAL A 119 -17.21 -9.64 10.39
C VAL A 119 -17.79 -10.26 9.12
N LEU A 120 -16.93 -10.71 8.20
CA LEU A 120 -17.31 -11.13 6.83
C LEU A 120 -17.69 -9.96 5.89
N ASN A 121 -17.34 -8.71 6.20
CA ASN A 121 -17.50 -7.61 5.23
C ASN A 121 -16.82 -7.92 3.89
N GLY A 122 -17.54 -7.70 2.79
CA GLY A 122 -17.07 -8.01 1.43
C GLY A 122 -17.19 -9.48 1.01
N VAL A 123 -17.59 -10.38 1.92
CA VAL A 123 -17.81 -11.80 1.61
C VAL A 123 -19.22 -12.00 1.05
N ASP A 124 -19.30 -12.61 -0.14
CA ASP A 124 -20.59 -13.09 -0.68
C ASP A 124 -20.95 -14.42 -0.01
N ILE A 125 -21.98 -14.38 0.84
CA ILE A 125 -22.46 -15.54 1.61
C ILE A 125 -22.91 -16.69 0.69
N LYS A 126 -23.41 -16.42 -0.53
CA LYS A 126 -23.78 -17.48 -1.49
C LYS A 126 -22.57 -18.18 -2.07
N LEU A 127 -21.49 -17.44 -2.33
CA LEU A 127 -20.24 -18.02 -2.80
C LEU A 127 -19.57 -18.82 -1.68
N LEU A 128 -19.58 -18.30 -0.45
CA LEU A 128 -19.06 -19.00 0.73
C LEU A 128 -19.82 -20.32 0.98
N GLU A 129 -21.15 -20.29 0.85
CA GLU A 129 -21.97 -21.50 0.93
C GLU A 129 -21.57 -22.54 -0.13
N LYS A 130 -21.44 -22.09 -1.39
CA LYS A 130 -21.05 -22.97 -2.48
C LYS A 130 -19.68 -23.58 -2.25
N GLU A 131 -18.71 -22.78 -1.83
CA GLU A 131 -17.37 -23.24 -1.47
C GLU A 131 -17.45 -24.31 -0.37
N ALA A 132 -18.20 -24.05 0.70
CA ALA A 132 -18.29 -24.97 1.83
C ALA A 132 -18.89 -26.33 1.44
N MET A 133 -19.87 -26.33 0.53
CA MET A 133 -20.43 -27.54 -0.06
C MET A 133 -19.44 -28.26 -0.98
N ASP A 134 -18.83 -27.55 -1.94
CA ASP A 134 -17.89 -28.10 -2.90
C ASP A 134 -16.66 -28.70 -2.21
N TRP A 135 -16.16 -28.02 -1.17
CA TRP A 135 -15.09 -28.52 -0.31
C TRP A 135 -15.52 -29.78 0.43
N SER A 136 -16.70 -29.79 1.06
CA SER A 136 -17.17 -30.93 1.85
C SER A 136 -17.47 -32.17 1.01
N ASN A 137 -17.95 -32.00 -0.23
CA ASN A 137 -18.18 -33.10 -1.17
C ASN A 137 -16.90 -33.90 -1.43
N GLN A 138 -15.72 -33.27 -1.39
CA GLN A 138 -14.43 -33.95 -1.60
C GLN A 138 -14.09 -34.90 -0.45
N TYR A 139 -14.51 -34.57 0.77
CA TYR A 139 -14.15 -35.31 1.99
C TYR A 139 -15.31 -36.12 2.60
N ALA A 140 -16.51 -36.08 2.01
CA ALA A 140 -17.71 -36.71 2.59
C ALA A 140 -17.55 -38.23 2.78
N PHE A 141 -16.94 -38.94 1.84
CA PHE A 141 -16.69 -40.39 1.97
C PHE A 141 -15.63 -40.71 3.03
N GLU A 142 -14.66 -39.84 3.24
CA GLU A 142 -13.68 -39.97 4.33
C GLU A 142 -14.34 -39.74 5.70
N ALA A 143 -15.33 -38.84 5.76
CA ALA A 143 -16.16 -38.61 6.94
C ALA A 143 -16.86 -39.91 7.37
N CYS A 144 -17.55 -40.57 6.43
CA CYS A 144 -18.25 -41.85 6.60
C CYS A 144 -17.31 -42.96 7.10
N ARG A 145 -16.11 -43.06 6.52
CA ARG A 145 -15.11 -44.06 6.90
C ARG A 145 -14.35 -43.71 8.18
N ASN A 146 -14.71 -42.60 8.83
CA ASN A 146 -14.04 -42.07 10.01
C ASN A 146 -12.50 -41.91 9.83
N VAL A 147 -12.06 -41.47 8.65
CA VAL A 147 -10.65 -41.19 8.38
C VAL A 147 -10.19 -40.01 9.23
N GLN A 148 -9.02 -40.15 9.85
CA GLN A 148 -8.40 -39.16 10.73
C GLN A 148 -7.00 -38.81 10.23
N PRO A 149 -6.51 -37.57 10.42
CA PRO A 149 -7.20 -36.43 11.04
C PRO A 149 -8.29 -35.83 10.15
N ARG A 150 -9.32 -35.22 10.75
CA ARG A 150 -10.33 -34.47 10.00
C ARG A 150 -9.70 -33.22 9.35
N PRO A 151 -10.04 -32.89 8.09
CA PRO A 151 -9.51 -31.74 7.40
C PRO A 151 -9.95 -30.42 8.06
N VAL A 152 -9.01 -29.47 8.07
CA VAL A 152 -9.24 -28.07 8.48
C VAL A 152 -8.74 -27.18 7.36
N GLY A 153 -9.64 -26.47 6.70
CA GLY A 153 -9.35 -25.55 5.60
C GLY A 153 -9.50 -24.08 6.00
N LYS A 154 -9.04 -23.19 5.13
CA LYS A 154 -9.35 -21.75 5.16
C LYS A 154 -10.15 -21.41 3.91
N SER A 155 -11.24 -20.67 4.08
CA SER A 155 -12.03 -20.18 2.96
C SER A 155 -11.20 -19.24 2.09
N MET A 156 -11.32 -19.36 0.77
CA MET A 156 -10.73 -18.43 -0.20
C MET A 156 -11.36 -17.03 -0.12
N TYR A 157 -12.55 -16.92 0.47
CA TYR A 157 -13.25 -15.67 0.72
C TYR A 157 -13.01 -15.13 2.13
N MET A 158 -12.22 -15.83 2.96
CA MET A 158 -11.79 -15.27 4.23
C MET A 158 -11.05 -13.97 3.91
N ALA A 159 -11.50 -12.85 4.51
CA ALA A 159 -11.00 -11.52 4.23
C ALA A 159 -9.47 -11.42 4.46
N GLU A 160 -8.70 -11.76 3.43
CA GLU A 160 -7.37 -11.22 3.23
C GLU A 160 -7.51 -9.70 3.14
N LYS A 161 -6.52 -8.94 3.62
CA LYS A 161 -6.56 -7.46 3.59
C LYS A 161 -6.91 -7.01 2.18
N GLN A 162 -8.17 -6.67 1.96
CA GLN A 162 -8.63 -6.26 0.65
C GLN A 162 -8.12 -4.85 0.41
N ILE A 163 -7.41 -4.65 -0.69
CA ILE A 163 -7.08 -3.32 -1.18
C ILE A 163 -8.41 -2.68 -1.57
N VAL A 164 -8.88 -1.74 -0.76
CA VAL A 164 -10.14 -1.02 -1.00
C VAL A 164 -9.98 -0.08 -2.19
N ASP A 165 -8.83 0.60 -2.26
CA ASP A 165 -8.47 1.52 -3.33
C ASP A 165 -6.96 1.41 -3.57
N PRO A 166 -6.52 0.90 -4.75
CA PRO A 166 -5.10 0.78 -5.06
C PRO A 166 -4.42 2.12 -5.27
N GLN A 167 -5.15 3.21 -5.55
CA GLN A 167 -4.58 4.52 -5.84
C GLN A 167 -5.43 5.65 -5.22
N SER A 168 -5.44 5.70 -3.89
CA SER A 168 -6.16 6.73 -3.13
C SER A 168 -5.52 8.12 -3.19
N ALA A 169 -4.22 8.20 -3.46
CA ALA A 169 -3.48 9.46 -3.49
C ALA A 169 -2.28 9.39 -4.44
N THR A 170 -1.75 10.56 -4.78
CA THR A 170 -0.48 10.74 -5.46
C THR A 170 0.36 11.67 -4.59
N LEU A 171 1.58 11.27 -4.28
CA LEU A 171 2.49 12.02 -3.40
C LEU A 171 3.75 12.37 -4.16
N THR A 172 4.25 13.58 -3.96
CA THR A 172 5.57 14.01 -4.41
C THR A 172 6.67 13.32 -3.61
N ASN A 173 7.86 13.20 -4.18
CA ASN A 173 9.03 12.65 -3.49
C ASN A 173 9.36 13.45 -2.22
N ILE A 174 9.13 14.77 -2.24
CA ILE A 174 9.36 15.63 -1.08
C ILE A 174 8.36 15.37 0.05
N GLU A 175 7.08 15.12 -0.23
CA GLU A 175 6.09 14.76 0.80
C GLU A 175 6.42 13.41 1.45
N VAL A 176 6.86 12.43 0.64
CA VAL A 176 7.32 11.13 1.14
C VAL A 176 8.57 11.31 2.03
N LEU A 177 9.55 12.09 1.57
CA LEU A 177 10.74 12.40 2.36
C LEU A 177 10.38 13.11 3.67
N ALA A 178 9.48 14.08 3.63
CA ALA A 178 9.04 14.84 4.80
C ALA A 178 8.40 13.92 5.85
N TYR A 179 7.52 13.03 5.41
CA TYR A 179 6.90 12.05 6.30
C TYR A 179 7.93 11.14 6.96
N LEU A 180 8.86 10.57 6.19
CA LEU A 180 9.87 9.66 6.70
C LEU A 180 10.89 10.36 7.62
N THR A 181 11.24 11.61 7.31
CA THR A 181 12.13 12.43 8.13
C THR A 181 11.49 12.79 9.48
N ALA A 182 10.19 13.13 9.47
CA ALA A 182 9.43 13.45 10.68
C ALA A 182 9.08 12.20 11.52
N ASN A 183 9.20 11.00 10.94
CA ASN A 183 8.87 9.73 11.59
C ASN A 183 10.06 8.75 11.49
N PRO A 184 11.22 9.06 12.10
CA PRO A 184 12.39 8.20 11.99
C PRO A 184 12.12 6.82 12.61
N PRO A 185 12.73 5.75 12.07
CA PRO A 185 12.70 4.42 12.65
C PRO A 185 13.00 4.41 14.15
N ARG A 186 12.08 3.82 14.92
CA ARG A 186 12.22 3.73 16.38
C ARG A 186 12.85 2.41 16.79
N ARG A 187 13.71 2.46 17.80
CA ARG A 187 14.23 1.25 18.43
C ARG A 187 13.14 0.60 19.28
N PRO A 188 13.04 -0.73 19.29
CA PRO A 188 12.26 -1.46 20.27
C PRO A 188 12.53 -0.97 21.69
N PRO A 189 11.50 -0.77 22.53
CA PRO A 189 11.72 -0.56 23.95
C PRO A 189 12.41 -1.80 24.53
N ASN A 190 13.39 -1.57 25.43
CA ASN A 190 14.00 -2.67 26.16
C ASN A 190 12.96 -3.33 27.08
N PRO A 191 13.00 -4.66 27.25
CA PRO A 191 12.09 -5.34 28.16
C PRO A 191 12.25 -4.78 29.58
N PRO A 192 11.13 -4.49 30.29
CA PRO A 192 11.18 -4.06 31.67
C PRO A 192 11.87 -5.11 32.55
N PRO A 193 12.60 -4.71 33.60
CA PRO A 193 13.16 -5.65 34.57
C PRO A 193 12.05 -6.59 35.10
N ASN A 194 12.30 -7.90 35.10
CA ASN A 194 11.40 -8.95 35.60
C ASN A 194 10.09 -9.18 34.82
N SER A 195 9.98 -8.70 33.57
CA SER A 195 8.82 -8.96 32.73
C SER A 195 8.83 -10.38 32.15
N ARG A 196 8.05 -11.31 32.75
CA ARG A 196 7.85 -12.68 32.21
C ARG A 196 6.95 -12.72 30.96
N ASN A 197 6.12 -11.69 30.74
CA ASN A 197 5.15 -11.62 29.65
C ASN A 197 5.42 -10.42 28.71
N TRP A 198 6.69 -10.14 28.41
CA TRP A 198 7.03 -9.08 27.46
C TRP A 198 6.62 -9.50 26.05
N VAL A 199 5.74 -8.72 25.42
CA VAL A 199 5.42 -8.89 24.00
C VAL A 199 6.53 -8.21 23.20
N PRO A 200 7.29 -8.92 22.36
CA PRO A 200 8.31 -8.32 21.51
C PRO A 200 7.66 -7.24 20.64
N SER A 201 8.37 -6.13 20.43
CA SER A 201 7.98 -5.16 19.41
C SER A 201 7.94 -5.84 18.03
N PRO A 202 7.13 -5.33 17.09
CA PRO A 202 7.20 -5.76 15.69
C PRO A 202 8.65 -5.73 15.17
N ASP A 203 9.04 -6.71 14.37
CA ASP A 203 10.32 -6.65 13.64
C ASP A 203 10.18 -5.59 12.54
N LEU A 204 10.96 -4.52 12.64
CA LEU A 204 10.95 -3.39 11.71
C LEU A 204 12.15 -3.38 10.77
N ARG A 205 12.91 -4.48 10.67
CA ARG A 205 14.14 -4.53 9.85
C ARG A 205 13.92 -4.08 8.41
N ASP A 206 12.94 -4.67 7.74
CA ASP A 206 12.68 -4.38 6.33
C ASP A 206 12.12 -2.96 6.14
N HIS A 207 11.28 -2.51 7.06
CA HIS A 207 10.83 -1.12 7.10
C HIS A 207 12.03 -0.15 7.18
N ASN A 208 12.98 -0.41 8.08
CA ASN A 208 14.16 0.43 8.26
C ASN A 208 15.05 0.45 7.01
N THR A 209 15.16 -0.69 6.32
CA THR A 209 15.87 -0.78 5.03
C THR A 209 15.21 0.14 4.00
N VAL A 210 13.90 0.07 3.82
CA VAL A 210 13.17 0.93 2.87
C VAL A 210 13.34 2.41 3.20
N VAL A 211 13.20 2.79 4.47
CA VAL A 211 13.38 4.20 4.89
C VAL A 211 14.79 4.69 4.56
N LYS A 212 15.82 3.87 4.83
CA LYS A 212 17.21 4.19 4.52
C LYS A 212 17.43 4.36 3.02
N GLU A 213 16.90 3.44 2.21
CA GLU A 213 17.06 3.51 0.75
C GLU A 213 16.39 4.74 0.14
N ILE A 214 15.25 5.19 0.68
CA ILE A 214 14.63 6.45 0.23
C ILE A 214 15.52 7.66 0.54
N HIS A 215 16.15 7.72 1.72
CA HIS A 215 17.11 8.78 2.04
C HIS A 215 18.36 8.71 1.14
N ASN A 216 18.86 7.51 0.84
CA ASN A 216 19.96 7.30 -0.10
C ASN A 216 19.59 7.78 -1.51
N TYR A 217 18.38 7.48 -1.99
CA TYR A 217 17.87 7.94 -3.28
C TYR A 217 17.90 9.47 -3.35
N VAL A 218 17.33 10.16 -2.35
CA VAL A 218 17.31 11.63 -2.33
C VAL A 218 18.73 12.20 -2.32
N THR A 219 19.59 11.72 -1.43
CA THR A 219 20.96 12.26 -1.30
C THR A 219 21.84 12.03 -2.53
N ARG A 220 21.60 10.95 -3.30
CA ARG A 220 22.43 10.58 -4.45
C ARG A 220 21.86 10.98 -5.80
N LEU A 221 20.55 10.88 -5.98
CA LEU A 221 19.88 10.99 -7.28
C LEU A 221 18.92 12.17 -7.35
N SER A 222 18.47 12.73 -6.22
CA SER A 222 17.54 13.87 -6.21
C SER A 222 17.88 14.88 -5.12
N PRO A 223 19.14 15.39 -5.07
CA PRO A 223 19.59 16.26 -3.99
C PRO A 223 18.88 17.62 -3.97
N HIS A 224 18.29 18.06 -5.09
CA HIS A 224 17.50 19.29 -5.18
C HIS A 224 16.33 19.33 -4.20
N LEU A 225 15.75 18.17 -3.84
CA LEU A 225 14.66 18.08 -2.86
C LEU A 225 15.08 18.59 -1.48
N LEU A 226 16.38 18.56 -1.16
CA LEU A 226 16.91 19.08 0.11
C LEU A 226 16.96 20.62 0.15
N ASN A 227 16.89 21.27 -1.02
CA ASN A 227 16.92 22.72 -1.16
C ASN A 227 15.51 23.35 -1.20
N TYR A 228 14.47 22.51 -1.11
CA TYR A 228 13.08 22.98 -1.09
C TYR A 228 12.79 23.72 0.22
N PRO A 229 11.71 24.51 0.28
CA PRO A 229 11.27 25.13 1.52
C PRO A 229 11.16 24.10 2.64
N LYS A 230 11.45 24.55 3.87
CA LYS A 230 11.50 23.68 5.04
C LYS A 230 10.27 22.77 5.13
N TYR A 231 10.52 21.46 5.14
CA TYR A 231 9.51 20.41 4.99
C TYR A 231 9.26 19.62 6.28
N THR A 232 9.98 19.92 7.37
CA THR A 232 9.70 19.37 8.70
C THR A 232 9.70 20.47 9.76
N HIS A 233 8.91 20.30 10.82
CA HIS A 233 8.92 21.21 11.98
C HIS A 233 10.10 20.96 12.93
N LEU A 234 10.72 19.78 12.84
CA LEU A 234 11.79 19.36 13.72
C LEU A 234 13.15 19.88 13.25
N SER A 235 14.03 20.21 14.19
CA SER A 235 15.44 20.41 13.87
C SER A 235 16.15 19.05 13.64
N PRO A 236 17.26 19.02 12.88
CA PRO A 236 18.06 17.80 12.71
C PRO A 236 18.47 17.15 14.05
N ALA A 237 18.77 17.97 15.07
CA ALA A 237 19.09 17.48 16.41
C ALA A 237 17.89 16.80 17.10
N GLN A 238 16.68 17.32 16.92
CA GLN A 238 15.46 16.71 17.45
C GLN A 238 15.13 15.39 16.74
N ILE A 239 15.31 15.32 15.43
CA ILE A 239 15.14 14.09 14.64
C ILE A 239 16.14 13.02 15.10
N GLN A 240 17.41 13.40 15.29
CA GLN A 240 18.44 12.48 15.78
C GLN A 240 18.14 12.00 17.20
N ALA A 241 17.68 12.88 18.09
CA ALA A 241 17.26 12.50 19.44
C ALA A 241 16.09 11.50 19.43
N GLN A 242 15.10 11.66 18.54
CA GLN A 242 13.98 10.71 18.41
C GLN A 242 14.41 9.33 17.91
N SER A 243 15.41 9.25 17.03
CA SER A 243 15.95 7.96 16.55
C SER A 243 16.70 7.18 17.64
N GLN A 244 17.16 7.87 18.69
CA GLN A 244 17.95 7.29 19.79
C GLN A 244 17.14 7.06 21.07
N SER A 245 15.96 7.67 21.23
CA SER A 245 15.15 7.55 22.44
C SER A 245 14.23 6.32 22.42
N THR A 246 14.16 5.60 23.54
CA THR A 246 13.13 4.58 23.81
C THR A 246 11.85 5.19 24.38
N THR A 247 11.90 6.46 24.78
CA THR A 247 10.80 7.24 25.34
C THR A 247 10.34 8.28 24.33
N SER A 248 9.03 8.38 24.12
CA SER A 248 8.42 9.33 23.20
C SER A 248 8.57 10.76 23.70
N THR A 249 9.51 11.52 23.18
CA THR A 249 9.30 12.97 23.00
C THR A 249 8.29 13.13 21.88
N THR A 250 7.03 12.84 22.19
CA THR A 250 5.90 13.09 21.30
C THR A 250 5.89 14.57 20.97
N ILE A 251 6.05 14.90 19.69
CA ILE A 251 5.62 16.17 19.13
C ILE A 251 4.17 16.38 19.63
N PRO A 252 3.83 17.55 20.19
CA PRO A 252 2.45 17.85 20.54
C PRO A 252 1.54 17.55 19.34
N PRO A 253 0.40 16.85 19.51
CA PRO A 253 -0.51 16.51 18.41
C PRO A 253 -0.93 17.73 17.56
N SER A 254 -0.92 18.93 18.16
CA SER A 254 -1.20 20.20 17.51
C SER A 254 -0.17 20.63 16.46
N GLN A 255 1.09 20.19 16.56
CA GLN A 255 2.15 20.52 15.58
C GLN A 255 2.22 19.52 14.42
N ILE A 256 1.66 18.31 14.58
CA ILE A 256 1.68 17.27 13.53
C ILE A 256 0.87 17.68 12.29
N ASN A 257 -0.23 18.41 12.49
CA ASN A 257 -1.12 18.86 11.42
C ASN A 257 -0.91 20.33 11.03
N ALA A 258 0.11 21.00 11.57
CA ALA A 258 0.39 22.39 11.24
C ALA A 258 1.06 22.44 9.85
N PRO A 259 0.59 23.31 8.92
CA PRO A 259 1.26 23.50 7.64
C PRO A 259 2.72 23.91 7.81
N THR A 260 3.60 23.30 7.03
CA THR A 260 5.01 23.67 6.85
C THR A 260 5.16 24.74 5.77
N PRO A 261 6.31 25.44 5.71
CA PRO A 261 6.64 26.30 4.56
C PRO A 261 6.52 25.59 3.21
N LEU A 262 6.88 24.30 3.14
CA LEU A 262 6.68 23.50 1.94
C LEU A 262 5.19 23.37 1.55
N ASP A 263 4.29 23.14 2.50
CA ASP A 263 2.86 23.01 2.23
C ASP A 263 2.27 24.29 1.60
N HIS A 264 2.75 25.44 2.05
CA HIS A 264 2.38 26.73 1.47
C HIS A 264 2.97 26.90 0.06
N ALA A 265 4.25 26.55 -0.12
CA ALA A 265 4.91 26.62 -1.42
C ALA A 265 4.26 25.73 -2.47
N LEU A 266 3.94 24.47 -2.15
CA LEU A 266 3.27 23.54 -3.06
C LEU A 266 1.86 24.03 -3.42
N ARG A 267 1.12 24.58 -2.45
CA ARG A 267 -0.21 25.14 -2.71
C ARG A 267 -0.15 26.36 -3.62
N GLU A 268 0.84 27.23 -3.40
CA GLU A 268 1.08 28.41 -4.24
C GLU A 268 1.50 28.00 -5.66
N LEU A 269 2.44 27.06 -5.79
CA LEU A 269 2.89 26.50 -7.07
C LEU A 269 1.71 25.96 -7.87
N VAL A 270 0.92 25.04 -7.30
CA VAL A 270 -0.24 24.44 -8.00
C VAL A 270 -1.26 25.51 -8.42
N THR A 271 -1.51 26.50 -7.55
CA THR A 271 -2.45 27.59 -7.86
C THR A 271 -1.95 28.46 -9.01
N ARG A 272 -0.66 28.79 -9.02
CA ARG A 272 -0.04 29.65 -10.05
C ARG A 272 0.20 28.93 -11.37
N LEU A 273 0.38 27.61 -11.36
CA LEU A 273 0.51 26.80 -12.57
C LEU A 273 -0.84 26.44 -13.23
N GLN A 274 -1.95 26.58 -12.51
CA GLN A 274 -3.29 26.24 -13.03
C GLN A 274 -3.62 26.88 -14.40
N PRO A 275 -3.31 28.18 -14.66
CA PRO A 275 -3.67 28.82 -15.93
C PRO A 275 -3.02 28.19 -17.17
N TYR A 276 -1.89 27.49 -17.02
CA TYR A 276 -1.16 26.86 -18.11
C TYR A 276 -1.71 25.49 -18.52
N GLY A 277 -2.78 25.03 -17.87
CA GLY A 277 -3.46 23.79 -18.26
C GLY A 277 -2.61 22.53 -18.08
N LEU A 278 -1.62 22.54 -17.18
CA LEU A 278 -0.79 21.39 -16.87
C LEU A 278 -1.60 20.29 -16.16
N THR A 279 -1.32 19.04 -16.50
CA THR A 279 -1.93 17.87 -15.84
C THR A 279 -1.34 17.64 -14.46
N LYS A 280 -2.05 16.88 -13.61
CA LYS A 280 -1.53 16.47 -12.29
C LYS A 280 -0.20 15.71 -12.42
N GLY A 281 -0.05 14.88 -13.45
CA GLY A 281 1.18 14.12 -13.71
C GLY A 281 2.34 15.03 -14.09
N GLU A 282 2.10 16.01 -14.96
CA GLU A 282 3.11 17.00 -15.37
C GLU A 282 3.61 17.81 -14.17
N VAL A 283 2.71 18.36 -13.35
CA VAL A 283 3.08 19.12 -12.15
C VAL A 283 3.85 18.23 -11.14
N LEU A 284 3.41 16.98 -10.96
CA LEU A 284 4.11 16.02 -10.09
C LEU A 284 5.55 15.77 -10.56
N MET A 285 5.74 15.57 -11.87
CA MET A 285 7.07 15.32 -12.44
C MET A 285 7.96 16.55 -12.38
N ILE A 286 7.43 17.75 -12.64
CA ILE A 286 8.14 19.02 -12.45
C ILE A 286 8.69 19.14 -11.03
N VAL A 287 7.86 18.85 -10.02
CA VAL A 287 8.27 18.89 -8.61
C VAL A 287 9.29 17.80 -8.28
N ASN A 288 9.12 16.59 -8.80
CA ASN A 288 10.03 15.48 -8.48
C ASN A 288 11.40 15.62 -9.15
N LEU A 289 11.46 16.18 -10.36
CA LEU A 289 12.71 16.38 -11.11
C LEU A 289 13.42 17.69 -10.77
N GLY A 290 12.77 18.63 -10.06
CA GLY A 290 13.40 19.90 -9.71
C GLY A 290 13.65 20.79 -10.93
N VAL A 291 12.73 20.76 -11.90
CA VAL A 291 12.87 21.51 -13.15
C VAL A 291 13.08 23.00 -12.87
N GLY A 292 14.14 23.58 -13.44
CA GLY A 292 14.47 24.99 -13.25
C GLY A 292 15.14 25.36 -11.92
N LEU A 293 15.45 24.37 -11.06
CA LEU A 293 16.10 24.57 -9.75
C LEU A 293 17.58 24.14 -9.71
N HIS A 294 18.09 23.55 -10.79
CA HIS A 294 19.52 23.26 -10.93
C HIS A 294 20.28 24.54 -11.33
N GLU A 295 21.43 24.78 -10.71
CA GLU A 295 22.40 25.73 -11.27
C GLU A 295 22.94 25.14 -12.58
N PRO A 296 23.15 25.95 -13.63
CA PRO A 296 23.67 25.46 -14.90
C PRO A 296 24.99 24.72 -14.62
N ALA A 297 25.10 23.50 -15.13
CA ALA A 297 26.33 22.74 -15.07
C ALA A 297 27.43 23.63 -15.64
N THR A 298 28.42 23.99 -14.81
CA THR A 298 29.60 24.67 -15.29
C THR A 298 30.27 23.72 -16.27
N GLU A 299 30.41 24.13 -17.53
CA GLU A 299 31.17 23.41 -18.53
C GLU A 299 32.57 23.07 -17.96
N GLY A 300 32.83 21.79 -17.74
CA GLY A 300 34.13 21.32 -17.26
C GLY A 300 34.04 20.14 -16.28
N GLY A 301 33.67 18.98 -16.78
CA GLY A 301 33.72 17.73 -16.03
C GLY A 301 33.37 16.54 -16.90
N GLU A 302 34.28 16.15 -17.79
CA GLU A 302 34.29 14.81 -18.35
C GLU A 302 34.47 13.81 -17.19
N GLU A 303 33.38 13.24 -16.69
CA GLU A 303 33.41 11.93 -16.04
C GLU A 303 32.38 11.07 -16.74
N GLY A 304 32.91 10.14 -17.53
CA GLY A 304 32.16 9.32 -18.47
C GLY A 304 31.10 8.46 -17.81
N GLU A 305 30.01 8.32 -18.55
CA GLU A 305 29.00 7.30 -18.37
C GLU A 305 29.64 5.92 -18.45
N ASP A 306 29.90 5.29 -17.29
CA ASP A 306 30.20 3.87 -17.21
C ASP A 306 28.87 3.10 -17.32
N ALA A 307 28.41 2.94 -18.56
CA ALA A 307 27.38 1.96 -18.91
C ALA A 307 27.99 0.56 -18.78
N GLY A 308 27.91 -0.01 -17.58
CA GLY A 308 28.27 -1.40 -17.30
C GLY A 308 27.31 -2.38 -17.97
N GLU A 309 27.44 -2.59 -19.27
CA GLU A 309 26.95 -3.78 -19.98
C GLU A 309 28.01 -4.89 -19.88
N GLY A 310 27.89 -5.70 -18.83
CA GLY A 310 28.61 -6.97 -18.71
C GLY A 310 27.86 -8.08 -19.41
N GLY A 311 28.04 -8.19 -20.72
CA GLY A 311 27.66 -9.34 -21.53
C GLY A 311 28.90 -9.91 -22.20
N GLU A 312 29.32 -11.08 -21.71
CA GLU A 312 30.41 -11.90 -22.23
C GLU A 312 30.27 -12.13 -23.74
N GLU A 313 31.35 -11.97 -24.52
CA GLU A 313 31.86 -13.03 -25.40
C GLU A 313 33.20 -12.62 -26.05
N GLU A 314 33.97 -13.66 -26.32
CA GLU A 314 35.41 -13.68 -26.47
C GLU A 314 35.90 -13.22 -27.86
N ASP A 315 37.12 -12.68 -27.80
CA ASP A 315 38.17 -12.56 -28.82
C ASP A 315 38.06 -13.50 -30.04
N GLU A 316 38.30 -12.97 -31.25
CA GLU A 316 39.46 -13.35 -32.09
C GLU A 316 39.39 -12.77 -33.53
N ASN A 317 40.35 -11.88 -33.81
CA ASN A 317 41.30 -11.94 -34.94
C ASN A 317 40.93 -11.44 -36.37
N ALA A 318 41.95 -10.79 -36.97
CA ALA A 318 42.19 -10.50 -38.40
C ALA A 318 41.23 -9.50 -39.11
N GLU A 319 41.63 -8.55 -39.95
CA GLU A 319 42.86 -8.35 -40.72
C GLU A 319 42.90 -6.89 -41.25
N GLN A 320 44.07 -6.29 -41.09
CA GLN A 320 44.76 -5.30 -41.94
C GLN A 320 44.13 -4.87 -43.30
N GLN A 321 43.90 -3.56 -43.50
CA GLN A 321 44.27 -2.92 -44.77
C GLN A 321 44.47 -1.40 -44.69
N VAL A 322 45.43 -0.94 -45.49
CA VAL A 322 46.11 0.37 -45.50
C VAL A 322 45.75 1.11 -46.79
N HIS A 323 45.35 2.39 -46.71
CA HIS A 323 45.62 3.49 -47.69
C HIS A 323 44.85 4.74 -47.23
N ASN A 324 45.43 5.86 -46.81
CA ASN A 324 46.38 6.83 -47.41
C ASN A 324 45.79 7.76 -48.49
N GLY A 325 45.91 9.08 -48.23
CA GLY A 325 45.68 10.20 -49.15
C GLY A 325 44.26 10.75 -49.11
N GLY A 326 43.97 12.03 -48.95
CA GLY A 326 44.79 13.23 -48.96
C GLY A 326 43.89 14.45 -49.25
N GLU A 327 44.37 15.60 -48.82
CA GLU A 327 44.07 16.96 -49.30
C GLU A 327 42.79 17.68 -48.88
N GLU A 328 43.08 18.80 -48.21
CA GLU A 328 42.33 20.00 -47.95
C GLU A 328 41.62 20.55 -49.20
N THR A 329 40.41 21.10 -49.02
CA THR A 329 40.04 22.35 -49.68
C THR A 329 39.05 23.15 -48.82
N ASN A 330 39.51 24.31 -48.36
CA ASN A 330 38.70 25.45 -47.98
C ASN A 330 37.76 25.87 -49.13
N GLY A 331 36.49 26.13 -48.82
CA GLY A 331 35.53 26.71 -49.76
C GLY A 331 34.44 27.48 -49.03
N MET A 332 34.69 28.77 -48.78
CA MET A 332 33.67 29.78 -48.45
C MET A 332 32.68 29.94 -49.60
N MET A 333 31.38 29.98 -49.30
CA MET A 333 30.31 30.68 -50.05
C MET A 333 29.11 30.80 -49.08
N GLU A 334 28.88 31.95 -48.47
CA GLU A 334 28.11 33.12 -48.95
C GLU A 334 26.58 32.90 -48.96
N VAL A 335 25.92 33.92 -48.43
CA VAL A 335 24.56 34.01 -47.91
C VAL A 335 23.58 34.43 -49.01
N ASP A 336 22.41 33.80 -49.03
CA ASP A 336 21.12 34.37 -49.49
C ASP A 336 20.05 33.66 -48.62
N GLY A 337 19.24 34.30 -47.78
CA GLY A 337 18.57 35.58 -47.96
C GLY A 337 17.10 35.34 -48.30
N ALA A 338 16.29 34.89 -47.33
CA ALA A 338 14.83 34.93 -47.42
C ALA A 338 14.21 35.01 -46.01
N GLU A 339 14.15 36.23 -45.49
CA GLU A 339 13.21 36.61 -44.43
C GLU A 339 11.78 36.55 -45.01
N GLU A 340 10.93 35.67 -44.49
CA GLU A 340 9.50 35.91 -44.47
C GLU A 340 9.06 36.10 -43.01
N GLY A 341 8.55 37.29 -42.74
CA GLY A 341 8.19 37.76 -41.41
C GLY A 341 6.99 37.02 -40.82
N GLY A 342 7.22 36.43 -39.66
CA GLY A 342 6.20 36.25 -38.63
C GLY A 342 6.48 37.22 -37.48
N GLN A 343 5.72 38.31 -37.39
CA GLN A 343 5.65 39.13 -36.18
C GLN A 343 4.85 38.38 -35.11
N GLY A 344 5.49 37.40 -34.48
CA GLY A 344 5.20 36.97 -33.12
C GLY A 344 6.49 37.23 -32.36
N GLY A 345 6.46 38.05 -31.30
CA GLY A 345 7.63 38.28 -30.48
C GLY A 345 8.01 36.97 -29.80
N ASP A 346 8.90 36.21 -30.42
CA ASP A 346 9.44 34.99 -29.84
C ASP A 346 10.39 35.44 -28.74
N VAL A 347 9.92 35.33 -27.48
CA VAL A 347 10.78 35.57 -26.33
C VAL A 347 11.79 34.45 -26.33
N GLU A 348 13.04 34.78 -26.70
CA GLU A 348 14.14 33.83 -26.69
C GLU A 348 14.37 33.35 -25.26
N ILE A 349 14.40 32.02 -25.08
CA ILE A 349 14.63 31.41 -23.77
C ILE A 349 16.10 31.61 -23.39
N PRO A 350 16.41 32.10 -22.16
CA PRO A 350 17.78 32.27 -21.71
C PRO A 350 18.58 30.96 -21.83
N GLU A 351 19.86 31.03 -22.21
CA GLU A 351 20.72 29.84 -22.34
C GLU A 351 20.79 29.02 -21.03
N GLU A 352 20.74 29.70 -19.88
CA GLU A 352 20.68 29.08 -18.55
C GLU A 352 19.44 28.20 -18.32
N ASP A 353 18.39 28.40 -19.12
CA ASP A 353 17.11 27.69 -19.01
C ASP A 353 16.99 26.54 -20.01
N TYR A 354 17.96 26.33 -20.91
CA TYR A 354 17.92 25.24 -21.91
C TYR A 354 17.85 23.84 -21.27
N GLY A 355 18.56 23.62 -20.16
CA GLY A 355 18.46 22.35 -19.43
C GLY A 355 17.07 22.14 -18.82
N ALA A 356 16.44 23.21 -18.32
CA ALA A 356 15.09 23.15 -17.77
C ALA A 356 14.03 22.97 -18.86
N LEU A 357 14.20 23.64 -20.00
CA LEU A 357 13.36 23.48 -21.19
C LEU A 357 13.42 22.03 -21.69
N ALA A 358 14.61 21.44 -21.82
CA ALA A 358 14.76 20.05 -22.25
C ALA A 358 14.01 19.09 -21.31
N LEU A 359 14.04 19.32 -19.99
CA LEU A 359 13.24 18.53 -19.04
C LEU A 359 11.73 18.76 -19.24
N LEU A 360 11.29 20.00 -19.47
CA LEU A 360 9.88 20.28 -19.75
C LEU A 360 9.40 19.58 -21.02
N ASP A 361 10.21 19.52 -22.08
CA ASP A 361 9.90 18.79 -23.31
C ASP A 361 9.75 17.28 -23.08
N THR A 362 10.47 16.72 -22.11
CA THR A 362 10.30 15.30 -21.72
C THR A 362 9.08 15.04 -20.85
N VAL A 363 8.63 16.05 -20.09
CA VAL A 363 7.53 15.91 -19.13
C VAL A 363 6.18 16.25 -19.75
N ILE A 364 6.14 17.26 -20.62
CA ILE A 364 4.93 17.81 -21.23
C ILE A 364 4.89 17.36 -22.69
N GLU A 365 3.99 16.42 -22.99
CA GLU A 365 3.76 15.98 -24.36
C GLU A 365 3.27 17.14 -25.23
N GLU A 366 3.83 17.24 -26.44
CA GLU A 366 3.48 18.28 -27.43
C GLU A 366 3.60 19.71 -26.84
N ARG A 367 4.60 19.94 -25.98
CA ARG A 367 4.80 21.22 -25.27
C ARG A 367 4.77 22.41 -26.23
N GLU A 368 5.45 22.33 -27.37
CA GLU A 368 5.54 23.45 -28.32
C GLU A 368 4.18 23.84 -28.92
N GLU A 369 3.26 22.89 -29.04
CA GLU A 369 1.90 23.13 -29.53
C GLU A 369 0.97 23.68 -28.43
N ARG A 370 1.28 23.37 -27.16
CA ARG A 370 0.46 23.71 -25.99
C ARG A 370 0.87 24.99 -25.29
N LEU A 371 2.16 25.34 -25.30
CA LEU A 371 2.75 26.40 -24.51
C LEU A 371 3.73 27.22 -25.34
N SER A 372 3.59 28.54 -25.30
CA SER A 372 4.55 29.47 -25.90
C SER A 372 5.86 29.53 -25.10
N ASN A 373 6.92 30.07 -25.70
CA ASN A 373 8.18 30.32 -25.00
C ASN A 373 8.02 31.33 -23.84
N GLU A 374 7.08 32.27 -23.95
CA GLU A 374 6.69 33.17 -22.86
C GLU A 374 6.03 32.39 -21.70
N ASP A 375 5.15 31.44 -22.00
CA ASP A 375 4.54 30.58 -20.98
C ASP A 375 5.60 29.74 -20.26
N VAL A 376 6.55 29.15 -20.99
CA VAL A 376 7.66 28.38 -20.39
C VAL A 376 8.48 29.25 -19.44
N THR A 377 8.85 30.46 -19.88
CA THR A 377 9.61 31.41 -19.06
C THR A 377 8.85 31.74 -17.76
N ASN A 378 7.54 31.97 -17.85
CA ASN A 378 6.70 32.25 -16.69
C ASN A 378 6.57 31.04 -15.76
N ILE A 379 6.42 29.83 -16.30
CA ILE A 379 6.38 28.58 -15.52
C ILE A 379 7.67 28.40 -14.72
N LEU A 380 8.84 28.57 -15.36
CA LEU A 380 10.14 28.46 -14.69
C LEU A 380 10.31 29.52 -13.59
N ALA A 381 9.88 30.75 -13.84
CA ALA A 381 9.87 31.80 -12.83
C ALA A 381 9.01 31.42 -11.61
N ILE A 382 7.79 30.91 -11.83
CA ILE A 382 6.89 30.44 -10.77
C ILE A 382 7.55 29.32 -9.94
N ILE A 383 8.19 28.35 -10.59
CA ILE A 383 8.86 27.23 -9.92
C ILE A 383 9.99 27.76 -9.02
N ARG A 384 10.84 28.65 -9.53
CA ARG A 384 11.95 29.26 -8.78
C ARG A 384 11.47 30.08 -7.60
N GLU A 385 10.40 30.85 -7.77
CA GLU A 385 9.85 31.70 -6.71
C GLU A 385 9.22 30.90 -5.56
N THR A 386 8.64 29.74 -5.87
CA THR A 386 7.89 28.92 -4.89
C THR A 386 8.77 27.84 -4.25
N LEU A 387 9.57 27.13 -5.03
CA LEU A 387 10.39 26.01 -4.56
C LEU A 387 11.88 26.35 -4.41
N GLY A 388 12.36 27.42 -5.03
CA GLY A 388 13.75 27.84 -4.91
C GLY A 388 14.08 28.30 -3.49
N SER A 389 15.29 27.98 -3.04
CA SER A 389 15.83 28.58 -1.82
C SER A 389 15.92 30.09 -2.01
N ARG A 390 15.16 30.87 -1.22
CA ARG A 390 15.35 32.32 -1.13
C ARG A 390 16.77 32.56 -0.61
N LYS A 391 17.71 32.89 -1.50
CA LYS A 391 19.03 33.40 -1.12
C LYS A 391 18.81 34.67 -0.26
N GLY A 392 18.85 34.54 1.06
CA GLY A 392 18.83 35.72 1.95
C GLY A 392 18.12 35.63 3.30
N GLU A 393 17.54 34.52 3.75
CA GLU A 393 17.20 34.40 5.17
C GLU A 393 18.44 33.91 5.95
N PRO A 394 18.97 34.70 6.91
CA PRO A 394 20.09 34.26 7.72
C PRO A 394 19.65 33.00 8.48
N MET A 395 20.47 31.96 8.43
CA MET A 395 20.43 30.95 9.48
C MET A 395 20.74 31.70 10.77
N ASP A 396 19.72 31.89 11.60
CA ASP A 396 19.92 32.26 13.00
C ASP A 396 20.69 31.10 13.66
N GLU A 397 22.02 31.19 13.63
CA GLU A 397 22.90 30.51 14.57
C GLU A 397 22.71 31.15 15.95
N GLU A 398 21.61 30.87 16.66
CA GLU A 398 21.52 31.16 18.08
C GLU A 398 20.67 30.13 18.84
N GLY A 399 21.29 29.44 19.81
CA GLY A 399 20.62 28.83 20.96
C GLY A 399 21.02 27.42 21.33
#